data_AF-A0A943MNH7-F1
#
_entry.id   AF-A0A943MNH7-F1
#
_cell.length_a   1.000
_cell.length_b   1.000
_cell.length_c   1.000
_cell.angle_alpha   90.00
_cell.angle_beta   90.00
_cell.angle_gamma   90.00
#
_symmetry.space_group_name_H-M   'P 1'
#
loop_
_entity.id
_entity.type
_entity.pdbx_description
1 polymer ?
#
loop_
_entity_poly.entity_id
_entity_poly.type
_entity_poly.pdbx_seq_one_letter_code
_entity_poly.pdbx_strand_id
1 'polypeptide(L)'
;MKRKRLVSTLLAVLLLTSSWGPSAFAAEVGSNAAAVSTVQQEPESNLEQAKEAIHKGLTNMSESIQLVQYQITEQQFSNLYDAILREDPWLFYVEGCTYHANKNGIVVDMIPRNTYDKATVQSMREELTQSMQAALSCIDPTMTATEKVVQIHNYLALTCAYDYENYQQDTIPRDSYTAYGALVKRKAVCQGYSLAFELLMQQLGIPCAIVESDTMNHAWNAVQLDGAWYHVDVTWDDSAPDRPGQYSADMLLTSDMKAGNSKNQHKNWKHLPSPAYSTILDNMDWKQFISQMETKYRSNTTLTVDTTAYTCRKGSTYVFKAQASPNQVVVARAADSKIAEVELLRADTDGSYYFQLEGLQEGSTDIEIITESGTSKKFPLTVKGELYQSDTSGQLTLHPGQTYYFKLTYNGGGSLILPHVRTGNGAVGVQLAKTSGNYAIYAVTAAANATGTQTYVYATPDGGVPVPQFSVKVA
;
A
#
# COMPACT_ATOMS: atom_id res chain seq x y z
N MET A 1 -9.04 19.52 25.61
CA MET A 1 -8.35 20.35 26.63
C MET A 1 -8.40 21.81 26.22
N LYS A 2 -8.96 22.69 27.06
CA LYS A 2 -9.08 24.15 26.84
C LYS A 2 -7.71 24.84 26.94
N ARG A 3 -7.34 25.76 26.02
CA ARG A 3 -6.49 26.94 26.33
C ARG A 3 -6.47 28.00 25.22
N LYS A 4 -6.15 29.23 25.64
CA LYS A 4 -6.53 30.54 25.09
C LYS A 4 -5.59 31.10 24.01
N ARG A 5 -6.21 31.88 23.10
CA ARG A 5 -5.78 32.92 22.16
C ARG A 5 -4.45 33.65 22.40
N LEU A 6 -3.75 33.98 21.31
CA LEU A 6 -3.03 35.25 21.08
C LEU A 6 -3.06 35.60 19.58
N VAL A 7 -3.29 36.88 19.29
CA VAL A 7 -3.64 37.48 17.99
C VAL A 7 -2.39 38.13 17.37
N SER A 8 -2.17 37.98 16.06
CA SER A 8 -1.40 38.96 15.28
C SER A 8 -1.74 38.89 13.80
N THR A 9 -2.20 40.03 13.30
CA THR A 9 -2.65 40.38 11.94
C THR A 9 -1.47 40.57 10.99
N LEU A 10 -1.57 40.12 9.72
CA LEU A 10 -1.13 40.90 8.55
C LEU A 10 -1.56 40.29 7.20
N LEU A 11 -2.24 41.13 6.42
CA LEU A 11 -2.63 41.03 5.02
C LEU A 11 -1.40 40.92 4.09
N ALA A 12 -1.49 40.11 3.01
CA ALA A 12 -1.21 40.59 1.65
C ALA A 12 -1.65 39.58 0.57
N VAL A 13 -2.38 40.12 -0.39
CA VAL A 13 -2.89 39.58 -1.66
C VAL A 13 -1.75 39.20 -2.60
N LEU A 14 -1.87 38.11 -3.37
CA LEU A 14 -1.55 38.10 -4.81
C LEU A 14 -2.12 36.86 -5.53
N LEU A 15 -2.81 37.14 -6.64
CA LEU A 15 -3.28 36.22 -7.67
C LEU A 15 -2.10 35.57 -8.42
N LEU A 16 -2.27 34.30 -8.86
CA LEU A 16 -2.22 33.92 -10.29
C LEU A 16 -2.22 32.38 -10.49
N THR A 17 -3.28 31.92 -11.15
CA THR A 17 -3.38 30.90 -12.20
C THR A 17 -2.29 29.82 -12.35
N SER A 18 -2.71 28.56 -12.31
CA SER A 18 -2.48 27.61 -13.41
C SER A 18 -3.38 26.38 -13.29
N SER A 19 -4.40 26.34 -14.15
CA SER A 19 -5.12 25.15 -14.60
C SER A 19 -4.17 24.15 -15.25
N TRP A 20 -4.38 22.84 -15.07
CA TRP A 20 -4.23 21.79 -16.09
C TRP A 20 -5.11 20.60 -15.71
N GLY A 21 -6.01 20.21 -16.63
CA GLY A 21 -6.76 18.95 -16.61
C GLY A 21 -6.78 18.42 -18.05
N PRO A 22 -6.60 17.10 -18.28
CA PRO A 22 -6.41 16.55 -19.62
C PRO A 22 -7.75 16.35 -20.33
N SER A 23 -7.80 16.77 -21.59
CA SER A 23 -8.81 16.35 -22.56
C SER A 23 -8.22 15.26 -23.45
N ALA A 24 -8.97 14.20 -23.71
CA ALA A 24 -9.27 13.71 -25.07
C ALA A 24 -10.00 12.36 -25.01
N PHE A 25 -11.27 12.34 -25.42
CA PHE A 25 -11.78 11.40 -26.44
C PHE A 25 -13.11 11.98 -26.94
N ALA A 26 -13.10 12.47 -28.19
CA ALA A 26 -14.28 12.93 -28.89
C ALA A 26 -14.70 11.85 -29.91
N ALA A 27 -15.98 11.49 -29.90
CA ALA A 27 -16.64 10.80 -31.00
C ALA A 27 -17.90 11.61 -31.36
N GLU A 28 -17.97 12.04 -32.63
CA GLU A 28 -19.06 12.81 -33.21
C GLU A 28 -20.34 11.99 -33.36
N VAL A 29 -21.49 12.54 -32.94
CA VAL A 29 -22.81 12.23 -33.53
C VAL A 29 -23.70 13.48 -33.55
N GLY A 30 -24.07 13.91 -34.76
CA GLY A 30 -25.43 14.28 -35.18
C GLY A 30 -26.17 15.41 -34.45
N SER A 31 -26.25 16.56 -35.09
CA SER A 31 -27.09 17.71 -34.75
C SER A 31 -28.60 17.38 -34.71
N ASN A 32 -29.25 17.70 -33.60
CA ASN A 32 -30.65 18.16 -33.60
C ASN A 32 -30.82 19.25 -32.54
N ALA A 33 -31.15 20.44 -33.02
CA ALA A 33 -31.41 21.62 -32.19
C ALA A 33 -32.72 21.43 -31.41
N ALA A 34 -32.59 21.17 -30.10
CA ALA A 34 -33.67 21.32 -29.13
C ALA A 34 -33.34 22.52 -28.23
N ALA A 35 -34.36 23.30 -27.93
CA ALA A 35 -34.29 24.61 -27.27
C ALA A 35 -33.36 24.61 -26.03
N VAL A 36 -32.36 25.49 -26.06
CA VAL A 36 -31.52 25.81 -24.91
C VAL A 36 -32.40 26.51 -23.88
N SER A 37 -32.91 25.76 -22.91
CA SER A 37 -33.35 26.34 -21.65
C SER A 37 -32.09 26.83 -20.93
N THR A 38 -31.95 28.14 -20.82
CA THR A 38 -30.98 28.76 -19.89
C THR A 38 -31.31 28.30 -18.48
N VAL A 39 -30.63 27.25 -18.01
CA VAL A 39 -30.56 26.91 -16.59
C VAL A 39 -29.77 28.03 -15.95
N GLN A 40 -30.46 28.93 -15.26
CA GLN A 40 -29.81 29.83 -14.32
C GLN A 40 -29.16 28.96 -13.24
N GLN A 41 -27.82 28.99 -13.15
CA GLN A 41 -27.09 28.42 -12.02
C GLN A 41 -27.56 29.16 -10.75
N GLU A 42 -28.29 28.44 -9.90
CA GLU A 42 -28.54 28.86 -8.51
C GLU A 42 -27.20 29.20 -7.84
N PRO A 43 -27.09 30.29 -7.06
CA PRO A 43 -25.84 30.59 -6.35
C PRO A 43 -25.54 29.46 -5.36
N GLU A 44 -24.39 28.80 -5.52
CA GLU A 44 -23.93 27.77 -4.59
C GLU A 44 -23.95 28.31 -3.15
N SER A 45 -24.50 27.52 -2.22
CA SER A 45 -24.55 27.93 -0.82
C SER A 45 -23.13 28.12 -0.27
N ASN A 46 -22.95 29.06 0.66
CA ASN A 46 -21.65 29.27 1.32
C ASN A 46 -21.06 27.98 1.93
N LEU A 47 -21.91 27.00 2.29
CA LEU A 47 -21.48 25.73 2.85
C LEU A 47 -20.78 24.85 1.80
N GLU A 48 -21.30 24.81 0.57
CA GLU A 48 -20.69 24.05 -0.54
C GLU A 48 -19.37 24.69 -0.96
N GLN A 49 -19.33 26.02 -1.04
CA GLN A 49 -18.09 26.74 -1.33
C GLN A 49 -17.02 26.52 -0.25
N ALA A 50 -17.43 26.43 1.02
CA ALA A 50 -16.53 26.06 2.11
C ALA A 50 -16.05 24.60 1.99
N LYS A 51 -16.94 23.66 1.66
CA LYS A 51 -16.59 22.25 1.44
C LYS A 51 -15.50 22.12 0.38
N GLU A 52 -15.71 22.75 -0.78
CA GLU A 52 -14.76 22.77 -1.89
C GLU A 52 -13.42 23.42 -1.49
N ALA A 53 -13.46 24.55 -0.77
CA ALA A 53 -12.24 25.23 -0.32
C ALA A 53 -11.41 24.38 0.66
N ILE A 54 -12.09 23.68 1.59
CA ILE A 54 -11.43 22.76 2.53
C ILE A 54 -10.83 21.59 1.76
N HIS A 55 -11.63 20.93 0.92
CA HIS A 55 -11.20 19.78 0.12
C HIS A 55 -9.98 20.13 -0.72
N LYS A 56 -10.07 21.16 -1.58
CA LYS A 56 -8.97 21.63 -2.40
C LYS A 56 -7.73 22.02 -1.58
N GLY A 57 -7.93 22.66 -0.43
CA GLY A 57 -6.84 23.05 0.45
C GLY A 57 -6.09 21.84 1.02
N LEU A 58 -6.81 20.80 1.43
CA LEU A 58 -6.28 19.53 1.92
C LEU A 58 -5.57 18.76 0.80
N THR A 59 -6.18 18.64 -0.38
CA THR A 59 -5.59 17.96 -1.56
C THR A 59 -4.26 18.59 -1.96
N ASN A 60 -4.17 19.92 -1.93
CA ASN A 60 -2.95 20.68 -2.26
C ASN A 60 -1.93 20.76 -1.12
N MET A 61 -2.27 20.23 0.07
CA MET A 61 -1.48 20.32 1.30
C MET A 61 -1.12 21.77 1.66
N SER A 62 -2.11 22.65 1.61
CA SER A 62 -1.95 24.07 1.92
C SER A 62 -1.58 24.26 3.39
N GLU A 63 -0.66 25.19 3.68
CA GLU A 63 -0.26 25.51 5.07
C GLU A 63 -1.41 26.11 5.89
N SER A 64 -2.33 26.82 5.23
CA SER A 64 -3.55 27.38 5.82
C SER A 64 -4.64 27.52 4.76
N ILE A 65 -5.90 27.31 5.16
CA ILE A 65 -7.08 27.43 4.32
C ILE A 65 -7.98 28.51 4.93
N GLN A 66 -8.21 29.59 4.19
CA GLN A 66 -9.03 30.73 4.64
C GLN A 66 -10.52 30.44 4.44
N LEU A 67 -11.30 30.53 5.52
CA LEU A 67 -12.71 30.15 5.56
C LEU A 67 -13.64 31.28 5.97
N VAL A 68 -13.11 32.42 6.44
CA VAL A 68 -13.90 33.54 6.95
C VAL A 68 -14.93 34.06 5.95
N GLN A 69 -14.63 34.04 4.64
CA GLN A 69 -15.56 34.52 3.62
C GLN A 69 -16.85 33.68 3.52
N TYR A 70 -16.82 32.42 3.95
CA TYR A 70 -17.97 31.52 3.86
C TYR A 70 -18.93 31.65 5.05
N GLN A 71 -18.53 32.35 6.12
CA GLN A 71 -19.38 32.58 7.29
C GLN A 71 -19.93 31.29 7.93
N ILE A 72 -19.13 30.21 7.93
CA ILE A 72 -19.51 28.91 8.52
C ILE A 72 -19.28 28.89 10.04
N THR A 73 -20.21 28.29 10.77
CA THR A 73 -20.08 28.04 12.22
C THR A 73 -19.12 26.89 12.53
N GLU A 74 -18.65 26.80 13.77
CA GLU A 74 -17.81 25.69 14.24
C GLU A 74 -18.45 24.30 14.01
N GLN A 75 -19.78 24.18 14.22
CA GLN A 75 -20.49 22.92 14.00
C GLN A 75 -20.57 22.56 12.51
N GLN A 76 -20.84 23.55 11.64
CA GLN A 76 -20.85 23.33 10.19
C GLN A 76 -19.46 22.93 9.69
N PHE A 77 -18.41 23.59 10.20
CA PHE A 77 -17.03 23.21 9.89
C PHE A 77 -16.71 21.78 10.32
N SER A 78 -17.04 21.38 11.55
CA SER A 78 -16.80 20.01 12.03
C SER A 78 -17.49 18.99 11.13
N ASN A 79 -18.78 19.20 10.84
CA ASN A 79 -19.55 18.30 9.98
C ASN A 79 -18.96 18.21 8.56
N LEU A 80 -18.54 19.34 7.99
CA LEU A 80 -17.89 19.37 6.67
C LEU A 80 -16.55 18.65 6.67
N TYR A 81 -15.71 18.92 7.67
CA TYR A 81 -14.39 18.31 7.79
C TYR A 81 -14.48 16.79 7.92
N ASP A 82 -15.39 16.31 8.79
CA ASP A 82 -15.63 14.88 8.98
C ASP A 82 -16.20 14.23 7.71
N ALA A 83 -17.12 14.90 7.02
CA ALA A 83 -17.66 14.42 5.75
C ALA A 83 -16.58 14.33 4.66
N ILE A 84 -15.71 15.34 4.54
CA ILE A 84 -14.63 15.36 3.54
C ILE A 84 -13.65 14.20 3.76
N LEU A 85 -13.21 13.96 4.99
CA LEU A 85 -12.27 12.86 5.27
C LEU A 85 -12.89 11.48 5.09
N ARG A 86 -14.20 11.35 5.33
CA ARG A 86 -14.94 10.11 5.09
C ARG A 86 -15.20 9.86 3.60
N GLU A 87 -15.48 10.90 2.83
CA GLU A 87 -15.86 10.81 1.42
C GLU A 87 -14.68 10.82 0.44
N ASP A 88 -13.47 11.20 0.90
CA ASP A 88 -12.27 11.23 0.06
C ASP A 88 -11.12 10.39 0.64
N PRO A 89 -11.04 9.10 0.25
CA PRO A 89 -9.95 8.22 0.66
C PRO A 89 -8.54 8.68 0.19
N TRP A 90 -8.44 9.64 -0.75
CA TRP A 90 -7.16 10.21 -1.18
C TRP A 90 -6.52 11.15 -0.15
N LEU A 91 -7.24 11.49 0.94
CA LEU A 91 -6.76 12.31 2.05
C LEU A 91 -6.18 11.47 3.21
N PHE A 92 -5.74 10.22 2.96
CA PHE A 92 -5.21 9.28 3.95
C PHE A 92 -4.08 9.84 4.86
N TYR A 93 -3.35 10.86 4.38
CA TYR A 93 -2.26 11.53 5.08
C TYR A 93 -2.71 12.63 6.05
N VAL A 94 -3.98 13.05 6.04
CA VAL A 94 -4.50 14.15 6.90
C VAL A 94 -4.81 13.61 8.29
N GLU A 95 -4.03 14.00 9.30
CA GLU A 95 -4.18 13.59 10.71
C GLU A 95 -5.27 14.35 11.45
N GLY A 96 -5.47 15.60 11.06
CA GLY A 96 -6.33 16.49 11.80
C GLY A 96 -6.13 17.91 11.31
N CYS A 97 -6.74 18.83 12.03
CA CYS A 97 -6.50 20.25 11.81
C CYS A 97 -6.53 21.01 13.13
N THR A 98 -5.99 22.22 13.09
CA THR A 98 -6.30 23.29 14.04
C THR A 98 -7.14 24.30 13.29
N TYR A 99 -8.14 24.91 13.92
CA TYR A 99 -8.89 26.01 13.32
C TYR A 99 -9.01 27.19 14.28
N HIS A 100 -9.22 28.38 13.72
CA HIS A 100 -9.46 29.60 14.48
C HIS A 100 -10.88 30.11 14.23
N ALA A 101 -11.56 30.59 15.27
CA ALA A 101 -12.89 31.18 15.16
C ALA A 101 -12.94 32.59 15.78
N ASN A 102 -13.78 33.46 15.20
CA ASN A 102 -13.98 34.82 15.69
C ASN A 102 -14.91 34.86 16.92
N LYS A 103 -15.21 36.07 17.45
CA LYS A 103 -16.06 36.23 18.65
C LYS A 103 -17.51 35.77 18.44
N ASN A 104 -17.96 35.63 17.20
CA ASN A 104 -19.31 35.22 16.84
C ASN A 104 -19.40 33.71 16.54
N GLY A 105 -18.32 32.94 16.76
CA GLY A 105 -18.28 31.49 16.48
C GLY A 105 -18.16 31.13 15.00
N ILE A 106 -17.69 32.07 14.16
CA ILE A 106 -17.44 31.84 12.73
C ILE A 106 -15.99 31.42 12.54
N VAL A 107 -15.77 30.34 11.80
CA VAL A 107 -14.43 29.82 11.48
C VAL A 107 -13.73 30.76 10.50
N VAL A 108 -12.53 31.19 10.86
CA VAL A 108 -11.70 32.14 10.12
C VAL A 108 -10.76 31.41 9.18
N ASP A 109 -10.05 30.42 9.69
CA ASP A 109 -9.12 29.57 8.94
C ASP A 109 -9.01 28.18 9.57
N MET A 110 -8.44 27.26 8.79
CA MET A 110 -7.92 26.00 9.29
C MET A 110 -6.47 25.78 8.84
N ILE A 111 -5.71 25.09 9.68
CA ILE A 111 -4.33 24.67 9.48
C ILE A 111 -4.34 23.13 9.50
N PRO A 112 -4.20 22.46 8.35
CA PRO A 112 -4.10 21.02 8.29
C PRO A 112 -2.87 20.49 9.04
N ARG A 113 -3.00 19.33 9.66
CA ARG A 113 -1.88 18.52 10.16
C ARG A 113 -1.80 17.27 9.33
N ASN A 114 -0.66 17.06 8.69
CA ASN A 114 -0.40 15.92 7.82
C ASN A 114 0.68 15.03 8.47
N THR A 115 0.53 13.72 8.32
CA THR A 115 1.50 12.73 8.82
C THR A 115 2.83 12.78 8.05
N TYR A 116 2.77 13.19 6.78
CA TYR A 116 3.88 13.11 5.83
C TYR A 116 4.10 14.45 5.12
N ASP A 117 5.33 14.67 4.64
CA ASP A 117 5.63 15.81 3.78
C ASP A 117 5.05 15.64 2.37
N LYS A 118 5.06 16.72 1.59
CA LYS A 118 4.45 16.74 0.25
C LYS A 118 5.09 15.78 -0.74
N ALA A 119 6.41 15.57 -0.66
CA ALA A 119 7.11 14.67 -1.56
C ALA A 119 6.78 13.20 -1.23
N THR A 120 6.71 12.85 0.06
CA THR A 120 6.26 11.53 0.50
C THR A 120 4.81 11.27 0.10
N VAL A 121 3.89 12.23 0.31
CA VAL A 121 2.48 12.08 -0.12
C VAL A 121 2.37 11.86 -1.62
N GLN A 122 3.20 12.56 -2.42
CA GLN A 122 3.22 12.36 -3.86
C GLN A 122 3.64 10.93 -4.24
N SER A 123 4.71 10.39 -3.63
CA SER A 123 5.13 9.00 -3.84
C SER A 123 4.03 8.01 -3.44
N MET A 124 3.41 8.21 -2.27
CA MET A 124 2.35 7.34 -1.77
C MET A 124 1.10 7.37 -2.68
N ARG A 125 0.77 8.52 -3.28
CA ARG A 125 -0.31 8.63 -4.27
C ARG A 125 0.01 7.86 -5.55
N GLU A 126 1.26 7.90 -6.00
CA GLU A 126 1.71 7.13 -7.17
C GLU A 126 1.65 5.62 -6.89
N GLU A 127 2.11 5.18 -5.72
CA GLU A 127 1.99 3.79 -5.26
C GLU A 127 0.52 3.35 -5.17
N LEU A 128 -0.35 4.17 -4.56
CA LEU A 128 -1.78 3.88 -4.47
C LEU A 128 -2.42 3.77 -5.86
N THR A 129 -2.06 4.67 -6.78
CA THR A 129 -2.54 4.64 -8.17
C THR A 129 -2.11 3.36 -8.87
N GLN A 130 -0.86 2.93 -8.71
CA GLN A 130 -0.35 1.68 -9.29
C GLN A 130 -1.05 0.46 -8.69
N SER A 131 -1.25 0.43 -7.38
CA SER A 131 -2.01 -0.64 -6.71
C SER A 131 -3.46 -0.70 -7.14
N MET A 132 -4.11 0.45 -7.37
CA MET A 132 -5.47 0.50 -7.94
C MET A 132 -5.50 -0.03 -9.37
N GLN A 133 -4.52 0.32 -10.20
CA GLN A 133 -4.40 -0.22 -11.56
C GLN A 133 -4.21 -1.74 -11.55
N ALA A 134 -3.40 -2.26 -10.63
CA ALA A 134 -3.22 -3.70 -10.46
C ALA A 134 -4.52 -4.40 -10.00
N ALA A 135 -5.31 -3.76 -9.12
CA ALA A 135 -6.63 -4.26 -8.75
C ALA A 135 -7.61 -4.24 -9.93
N LEU A 136 -7.59 -3.20 -10.75
CA LEU A 136 -8.46 -3.08 -11.92
C LEU A 136 -8.00 -3.94 -13.10
N SER A 137 -6.78 -4.48 -13.10
CA SER A 137 -6.27 -5.34 -14.18
C SER A 137 -7.05 -6.64 -14.31
N CYS A 138 -7.74 -7.07 -13.25
CA CYS A 138 -8.60 -8.25 -13.28
C CYS A 138 -9.99 -7.99 -13.88
N ILE A 139 -10.33 -6.75 -14.22
CA ILE A 139 -11.64 -6.36 -14.74
C ILE A 139 -11.67 -6.42 -16.27
N ASP A 140 -12.57 -7.25 -16.82
CA ASP A 140 -12.87 -7.22 -18.25
C ASP A 140 -13.87 -6.07 -18.51
N PRO A 141 -13.66 -5.20 -19.52
CA PRO A 141 -14.58 -4.10 -19.81
C PRO A 141 -16.03 -4.54 -20.07
N THR A 142 -16.23 -5.78 -20.54
CA THR A 142 -17.53 -6.38 -20.84
C THR A 142 -18.23 -6.99 -19.61
N MET A 143 -17.57 -7.02 -18.44
CA MET A 143 -18.21 -7.42 -17.19
C MET A 143 -19.39 -6.50 -16.84
N THR A 144 -20.49 -7.12 -16.44
CA THR A 144 -21.64 -6.47 -15.81
C THR A 144 -21.22 -5.80 -14.48
N ALA A 145 -22.02 -4.86 -13.99
CA ALA A 145 -21.75 -4.21 -12.70
C ALA A 145 -21.66 -5.22 -11.54
N THR A 146 -22.53 -6.24 -11.52
CA THR A 146 -22.47 -7.33 -10.54
C THR A 146 -21.17 -8.13 -10.64
N GLU A 147 -20.76 -8.54 -11.84
CA GLU A 147 -19.49 -9.26 -12.04
C GLU A 147 -18.28 -8.41 -11.60
N LYS A 148 -18.29 -7.10 -11.87
CA LYS A 148 -17.24 -6.17 -11.42
C LYS A 148 -17.16 -6.07 -9.89
N VAL A 149 -18.30 -5.96 -9.21
CA VAL A 149 -18.35 -5.95 -7.73
C VAL A 149 -17.78 -7.24 -7.16
N VAL A 150 -18.21 -8.40 -7.67
CA VAL A 150 -17.72 -9.71 -7.24
C VAL A 150 -16.21 -9.83 -7.46
N GLN A 151 -15.70 -9.38 -8.62
CA GLN A 151 -14.29 -9.47 -8.95
C GLN A 151 -13.41 -8.60 -8.02
N ILE A 152 -13.84 -7.37 -7.73
CA ILE A 152 -13.12 -6.48 -6.80
C ILE A 152 -13.21 -6.95 -5.36
N HIS A 153 -14.37 -7.46 -4.93
CA HIS A 153 -14.54 -8.09 -3.63
C HIS A 153 -13.50 -9.21 -3.45
N ASN A 154 -13.45 -10.14 -4.41
CA ASN A 154 -12.52 -11.28 -4.36
C ASN A 154 -11.06 -10.82 -4.41
N TYR A 155 -10.75 -9.81 -5.24
CA TYR A 155 -9.40 -9.24 -5.30
C TYR A 155 -8.95 -8.74 -3.92
N LEU A 156 -9.76 -7.94 -3.24
CA LEU A 156 -9.41 -7.41 -1.92
C LEU A 156 -9.33 -8.51 -0.85
N ALA A 157 -10.29 -9.44 -0.82
CA ALA A 157 -10.29 -10.56 0.12
C ALA A 157 -9.09 -11.51 -0.08
N LEU A 158 -8.52 -11.57 -1.29
CA LEU A 158 -7.35 -12.41 -1.58
C LEU A 158 -6.02 -11.69 -1.39
N THR A 159 -5.99 -10.36 -1.57
CA THR A 159 -4.73 -9.59 -1.65
C THR A 159 -4.46 -8.76 -0.41
N CYS A 160 -5.45 -8.53 0.44
CA CYS A 160 -5.29 -7.82 1.70
C CYS A 160 -5.58 -8.78 2.86
N ALA A 161 -4.75 -8.73 3.90
CA ALA A 161 -4.94 -9.48 5.13
C ALA A 161 -5.50 -8.58 6.24
N TYR A 162 -6.45 -9.09 7.02
CA TYR A 162 -6.92 -8.37 8.20
C TYR A 162 -5.76 -8.19 9.21
N ASP A 163 -5.63 -6.99 9.77
CA ASP A 163 -4.60 -6.67 10.77
C ASP A 163 -4.91 -7.24 12.17
N TYR A 164 -5.11 -8.55 12.22
CA TYR A 164 -5.64 -9.28 13.37
C TYR A 164 -4.68 -9.24 14.56
N GLU A 165 -3.38 -9.39 14.32
CA GLU A 165 -2.38 -9.41 15.39
C GLU A 165 -2.29 -8.05 16.10
N ASN A 166 -2.21 -6.94 15.34
CA ASN A 166 -2.19 -5.61 15.94
C ASN A 166 -3.55 -5.24 16.56
N TYR A 167 -4.66 -5.71 15.97
CA TYR A 167 -6.00 -5.57 16.57
C TYR A 167 -6.09 -6.24 17.94
N GLN A 168 -5.59 -7.48 18.07
CA GLN A 168 -5.57 -8.19 19.36
C GLN A 168 -4.67 -7.52 20.41
N GLN A 169 -3.66 -6.79 19.96
CA GLN A 169 -2.68 -6.12 20.83
C GLN A 169 -2.99 -4.64 21.07
N ASP A 170 -4.07 -4.09 20.50
CA ASP A 170 -4.39 -2.66 20.55
C ASP A 170 -3.24 -1.75 20.04
N THR A 171 -2.61 -2.18 18.94
CA THR A 171 -1.44 -1.51 18.33
C THR A 171 -1.62 -1.26 16.83
N ILE A 172 -2.88 -1.20 16.36
CA ILE A 172 -3.18 -1.02 14.94
C ILE A 172 -2.52 0.27 14.42
N PRO A 173 -1.61 0.17 13.43
CA PRO A 173 -0.98 1.33 12.85
C PRO A 173 -2.01 2.12 12.05
N ARG A 174 -1.82 3.42 11.99
CA ARG A 174 -2.72 4.34 11.27
C ARG A 174 -3.01 3.91 9.84
N ASP A 175 -2.00 3.45 9.12
CA ASP A 175 -2.13 3.06 7.70
C ASP A 175 -3.17 1.94 7.52
N SER A 176 -3.35 1.04 8.51
CA SER A 176 -4.35 -0.04 8.46
C SER A 176 -5.80 0.48 8.41
N TYR A 177 -6.05 1.74 8.75
CA TYR A 177 -7.36 2.40 8.64
C TYR A 177 -7.58 3.10 7.29
N THR A 178 -6.65 2.97 6.34
CA THR A 178 -6.67 3.72 5.07
C THR A 178 -6.76 2.79 3.86
N ALA A 179 -7.24 3.31 2.73
CA ALA A 179 -7.16 2.59 1.46
C ALA A 179 -5.73 2.26 1.06
N TYR A 180 -4.75 3.09 1.45
CA TYR A 180 -3.33 2.82 1.23
C TYR A 180 -2.86 1.57 1.99
N GLY A 181 -3.32 1.38 3.23
CA GLY A 181 -3.07 0.15 4.00
C GLY A 181 -3.58 -1.10 3.27
N ALA A 182 -4.81 -1.06 2.78
CA ALA A 182 -5.42 -2.20 2.10
C ALA A 182 -4.82 -2.47 0.69
N LEU A 183 -4.62 -1.43 -0.12
CA LEU A 183 -4.20 -1.57 -1.52
C LEU A 183 -2.69 -1.60 -1.71
N VAL A 184 -1.92 -0.90 -0.89
CA VAL A 184 -0.45 -0.83 -1.03
C VAL A 184 0.20 -1.75 -0.02
N LYS A 185 -0.09 -1.57 1.28
CA LYS A 185 0.51 -2.38 2.35
C LYS A 185 -0.11 -3.78 2.50
N ARG A 186 -1.20 -4.06 1.78
CA ARG A 186 -1.91 -5.36 1.79
C ARG A 186 -2.31 -5.81 3.19
N LYS A 187 -2.51 -4.86 4.11
CA LYS A 187 -2.87 -5.12 5.50
C LYS A 187 -3.73 -3.99 6.05
N ALA A 188 -4.92 -4.32 6.52
CA ALA A 188 -5.89 -3.31 6.95
C ALA A 188 -6.89 -3.84 7.99
N VAL A 189 -7.62 -2.91 8.61
CA VAL A 189 -8.85 -3.21 9.35
C VAL A 189 -10.08 -2.80 8.52
N CYS A 190 -11.29 -3.04 9.05
CA CYS A 190 -12.55 -2.86 8.34
C CYS A 190 -12.70 -1.51 7.61
N GLN A 191 -12.23 -0.42 8.22
CA GLN A 191 -12.21 0.90 7.59
C GLN A 191 -11.27 0.96 6.37
N GLY A 192 -10.08 0.37 6.42
CA GLY A 192 -9.17 0.35 5.28
C GLY A 192 -9.71 -0.48 4.11
N TYR A 193 -10.35 -1.62 4.38
CA TYR A 193 -11.05 -2.41 3.35
C TYR A 193 -12.17 -1.60 2.69
N SER A 194 -13.01 -0.95 3.49
CA SER A 194 -14.16 -0.22 2.95
C SER A 194 -13.79 1.00 2.12
N LEU A 195 -12.74 1.74 2.53
CA LEU A 195 -12.17 2.83 1.74
C LEU A 195 -11.55 2.34 0.43
N ALA A 196 -10.82 1.22 0.45
CA ALA A 196 -10.23 0.64 -0.76
C ALA A 196 -11.29 0.16 -1.76
N PHE A 197 -12.33 -0.51 -1.25
CA PHE A 197 -13.44 -0.96 -2.08
C PHE A 197 -14.19 0.22 -2.70
N GLU A 198 -14.47 1.27 -1.94
CA GLU A 198 -15.11 2.49 -2.43
C GLU A 198 -14.29 3.16 -3.55
N LEU A 199 -12.97 3.32 -3.36
CA LEU A 199 -12.08 3.86 -4.41
C LEU A 199 -12.18 3.08 -5.72
N LEU A 200 -12.20 1.75 -5.65
CA LEU A 200 -12.28 0.90 -6.83
C LEU A 200 -13.67 0.97 -7.49
N MET A 201 -14.74 1.06 -6.70
CA MET A 201 -16.10 1.26 -7.24
C MET A 201 -16.26 2.61 -7.93
N GLN A 202 -15.66 3.67 -7.37
CA GLN A 202 -15.63 5.00 -8.01
C GLN A 202 -14.96 4.94 -9.39
N GLN A 203 -13.82 4.23 -9.52
CA GLN A 203 -13.16 4.05 -10.83
C GLN A 203 -14.01 3.26 -11.83
N LEU A 204 -14.86 2.36 -11.34
CA LEU A 204 -15.75 1.54 -12.17
C LEU A 204 -17.10 2.22 -12.47
N GLY A 205 -17.35 3.41 -11.91
CA GLY A 205 -18.60 4.14 -12.07
C GLY A 205 -19.79 3.46 -11.38
N ILE A 206 -19.54 2.66 -10.34
CA ILE A 206 -20.58 1.94 -9.58
C ILE A 206 -20.87 2.75 -8.31
N PRO A 207 -22.12 3.21 -8.09
CA PRO A 207 -22.45 3.94 -6.87
C PRO A 207 -22.17 3.07 -5.63
N CYS A 208 -21.37 3.60 -4.72
CA CYS A 208 -20.94 2.94 -3.51
C CYS A 208 -21.01 3.91 -2.34
N ALA A 209 -21.28 3.39 -1.14
CA ALA A 209 -21.24 4.14 0.10
C ALA A 209 -20.60 3.30 1.19
N ILE A 210 -19.82 3.94 2.07
CA ILE A 210 -19.37 3.35 3.32
C ILE A 210 -20.52 3.34 4.33
N VAL A 211 -20.73 2.18 4.94
CA VAL A 211 -21.74 1.92 5.96
C VAL A 211 -21.02 1.60 7.27
N GLU A 212 -21.51 2.13 8.38
CA GLU A 212 -20.85 2.00 9.69
C GLU A 212 -21.83 1.57 10.77
N SER A 213 -21.33 0.95 11.83
CA SER A 213 -22.07 0.71 13.07
C SER A 213 -21.20 1.00 14.29
N ASP A 214 -21.55 2.05 15.03
CA ASP A 214 -20.85 2.43 16.26
C ASP A 214 -20.92 1.31 17.30
N THR A 215 -22.07 0.64 17.40
CA THR A 215 -22.30 -0.46 18.34
C THR A 215 -21.45 -1.69 18.07
N MET A 216 -21.00 -1.85 16.82
CA MET A 216 -20.17 -2.97 16.40
C MET A 216 -18.70 -2.58 16.25
N ASN A 217 -18.40 -1.28 16.28
CA ASN A 217 -17.10 -0.73 15.88
C ASN A 217 -16.66 -1.31 14.52
N HIS A 218 -17.55 -1.24 13.53
CA HIS A 218 -17.35 -1.87 12.22
C HIS A 218 -17.78 -0.97 11.07
N ALA A 219 -17.07 -1.07 9.96
CA ALA A 219 -17.33 -0.37 8.71
C ALA A 219 -17.25 -1.33 7.53
N TRP A 220 -18.16 -1.19 6.56
CA TRP A 220 -18.25 -1.99 5.35
C TRP A 220 -18.83 -1.13 4.22
N ASN A 221 -19.22 -1.71 3.08
CA ASN A 221 -19.78 -0.97 1.96
C ASN A 221 -21.22 -1.37 1.62
N ALA A 222 -21.90 -0.49 0.91
CA ALA A 222 -23.05 -0.85 0.11
C ALA A 222 -22.85 -0.37 -1.33
N VAL A 223 -23.42 -1.08 -2.29
CA VAL A 223 -23.40 -0.71 -3.72
C VAL A 223 -24.80 -0.67 -4.29
N GLN A 224 -25.01 0.22 -5.26
CA GLN A 224 -26.27 0.28 -6.00
C GLN A 224 -26.16 -0.45 -7.33
N LEU A 225 -26.95 -1.51 -7.50
CA LEU A 225 -27.07 -2.27 -8.74
C LEU A 225 -28.52 -2.23 -9.21
N ASP A 226 -28.74 -1.83 -10.47
CA ASP A 226 -30.07 -1.73 -11.08
C ASP A 226 -31.09 -0.95 -10.23
N GLY A 227 -30.61 0.10 -9.53
CA GLY A 227 -31.41 0.96 -8.67
C GLY A 227 -31.62 0.46 -7.23
N ALA A 228 -31.24 -0.78 -6.92
CA ALA A 228 -31.33 -1.36 -5.57
C ALA A 228 -29.98 -1.34 -4.85
N TRP A 229 -29.98 -1.06 -3.55
CA TRP A 229 -28.79 -1.11 -2.71
C TRP A 229 -28.59 -2.52 -2.12
N TYR A 230 -27.33 -2.93 -1.99
CA TYR A 230 -26.91 -4.20 -1.39
C TYR A 230 -25.67 -3.98 -0.52
N HIS A 231 -25.60 -4.68 0.61
CA HIS A 231 -24.42 -4.73 1.48
C HIS A 231 -23.30 -5.55 0.82
N VAL A 232 -22.07 -5.10 1.00
CA VAL A 232 -20.83 -5.81 0.64
C VAL A 232 -19.83 -5.62 1.78
N ASP A 233 -19.42 -6.71 2.41
CA ASP A 233 -18.45 -6.66 3.52
C ASP A 233 -17.28 -7.60 3.26
N VAL A 234 -16.28 -7.04 2.56
CA VAL A 234 -15.03 -7.75 2.24
C VAL A 234 -14.30 -8.19 3.51
N THR A 235 -14.43 -7.45 4.61
CA THR A 235 -13.67 -7.74 5.85
C THR A 235 -14.18 -9.00 6.53
N TRP A 236 -15.50 -9.18 6.56
CA TRP A 236 -16.10 -10.38 7.14
C TRP A 236 -16.10 -11.57 6.20
N ASP A 237 -15.96 -11.31 4.90
CA ASP A 237 -15.73 -12.34 3.89
C ASP A 237 -14.24 -12.70 3.71
N ASP A 238 -13.32 -11.89 4.24
CA ASP A 238 -11.92 -12.26 4.42
C ASP A 238 -11.78 -13.31 5.53
N SER A 239 -10.91 -14.28 5.30
CA SER A 239 -10.60 -15.29 6.31
C SER A 239 -9.73 -14.65 7.42
N ALA A 240 -10.19 -14.67 8.68
CA ALA A 240 -9.40 -14.22 9.82
C ALA A 240 -9.19 -15.37 10.83
N PRO A 241 -7.94 -15.80 11.14
CA PRO A 241 -6.68 -15.31 10.60
C PRO A 241 -6.54 -15.59 9.10
N ASP A 242 -5.80 -14.72 8.40
CA ASP A 242 -5.63 -14.77 6.94
C ASP A 242 -5.17 -16.17 6.47
N ARG A 243 -5.92 -16.70 5.50
CA ARG A 243 -5.63 -17.95 4.81
C ARG A 243 -5.53 -17.71 3.32
N PRO A 244 -4.28 -17.66 2.83
CA PRO A 244 -3.83 -17.95 1.48
C PRO A 244 -4.87 -18.49 0.49
N GLY A 245 -5.55 -17.66 -0.31
CA GLY A 245 -6.47 -18.16 -1.34
C GLY A 245 -7.86 -18.57 -0.84
N GLN A 246 -8.24 -18.21 0.39
CA GLN A 246 -9.53 -18.52 0.98
C GLN A 246 -10.27 -17.24 1.38
N TYR A 247 -11.53 -17.16 0.98
CA TYR A 247 -12.48 -16.13 1.39
C TYR A 247 -13.90 -16.74 1.35
N SER A 248 -14.87 -16.09 1.99
CA SER A 248 -16.30 -16.40 1.88
C SER A 248 -17.03 -15.39 1.00
N ALA A 249 -18.30 -15.62 0.74
CA ALA A 249 -19.19 -14.67 0.05
C ALA A 249 -20.52 -14.56 0.83
N ASP A 250 -20.44 -14.69 2.16
CA ASP A 250 -21.58 -14.70 3.06
C ASP A 250 -22.20 -13.29 3.19
N MET A 251 -21.38 -12.23 3.03
CA MET A 251 -21.80 -10.82 3.04
C MET A 251 -21.78 -10.16 1.65
N LEU A 252 -21.53 -10.92 0.59
CA LEU A 252 -21.48 -10.41 -0.78
C LEU A 252 -22.90 -10.14 -1.32
N LEU A 253 -23.19 -8.87 -1.58
CA LEU A 253 -24.42 -8.38 -2.21
C LEU A 253 -25.70 -8.82 -1.48
N THR A 254 -25.72 -8.61 -0.17
CA THR A 254 -26.83 -9.02 0.72
C THR A 254 -27.84 -7.89 0.96
N SER A 255 -29.11 -8.25 1.16
CA SER A 255 -30.16 -7.35 1.63
C SER A 255 -29.98 -6.99 3.12
N ASP A 256 -30.70 -5.97 3.59
CA ASP A 256 -30.80 -5.63 5.02
C ASP A 256 -31.19 -6.87 5.86
N MET A 257 -32.11 -7.68 5.34
CA MET A 257 -32.62 -8.88 6.03
C MET A 257 -31.54 -9.95 6.14
N LYS A 258 -30.79 -10.21 5.07
CA LYS A 258 -29.73 -11.23 5.06
C LYS A 258 -28.52 -10.78 5.87
N ALA A 259 -28.09 -9.53 5.71
CA ALA A 259 -26.98 -8.94 6.47
C ALA A 259 -27.27 -8.96 7.98
N GLY A 260 -28.49 -8.59 8.38
CA GLY A 260 -28.91 -8.57 9.78
C GLY A 260 -29.11 -9.94 10.43
N ASN A 261 -29.41 -10.98 9.65
CA ASN A 261 -29.59 -12.35 10.13
C ASN A 261 -28.37 -13.27 9.90
N SER A 262 -27.26 -12.71 9.45
CA SER A 262 -26.03 -13.46 9.23
C SER A 262 -25.40 -13.97 10.54
N LYS A 263 -24.35 -14.80 10.47
CA LYS A 263 -23.63 -15.25 11.68
C LYS A 263 -23.06 -14.07 12.50
N ASN A 264 -22.63 -13.03 11.81
CA ASN A 264 -21.98 -11.87 12.41
C ASN A 264 -22.98 -10.71 12.68
N GLN A 265 -24.18 -10.76 12.08
CA GLN A 265 -25.33 -9.88 12.31
C GLN A 265 -25.00 -8.37 12.22
N HIS A 266 -24.97 -7.82 11.01
CA HIS A 266 -24.95 -6.35 10.86
C HIS A 266 -26.16 -5.76 11.58
N LYS A 267 -25.95 -4.70 12.38
CA LYS A 267 -27.02 -4.05 13.16
C LYS A 267 -26.70 -2.59 13.41
N ASN A 268 -27.74 -1.80 13.66
CA ASN A 268 -27.65 -0.37 14.00
C ASN A 268 -26.79 0.42 13.01
N TRP A 269 -26.87 0.08 11.72
CA TRP A 269 -26.05 0.74 10.71
C TRP A 269 -26.53 2.16 10.43
N LYS A 270 -25.58 3.00 10.03
CA LYS A 270 -25.78 4.39 9.62
C LYS A 270 -25.11 4.62 8.25
N HIS A 271 -25.47 5.73 7.62
CA HIS A 271 -24.92 6.19 6.33
C HIS A 271 -25.26 5.37 5.09
N LEU A 272 -26.11 4.34 5.20
CA LEU A 272 -26.70 3.69 4.03
C LEU A 272 -27.62 4.69 3.28
N PRO A 273 -27.42 4.97 1.97
CA PRO A 273 -28.18 6.01 1.27
C PRO A 273 -29.66 5.70 1.11
N SER A 274 -30.01 4.42 0.92
CA SER A 274 -31.37 3.92 0.89
C SER A 274 -31.38 2.48 1.40
N PRO A 275 -32.44 2.05 2.11
CA PRO A 275 -32.54 0.67 2.61
C PRO A 275 -32.31 -0.39 1.52
N ALA A 276 -31.58 -1.45 1.85
CA ALA A 276 -31.27 -2.56 0.95
C ALA A 276 -32.38 -3.62 1.00
N TYR A 277 -33.58 -3.29 0.52
CA TYR A 277 -34.75 -4.18 0.62
C TYR A 277 -34.78 -5.33 -0.39
N SER A 278 -34.01 -5.24 -1.48
CA SER A 278 -34.04 -6.27 -2.52
C SER A 278 -33.37 -7.55 -2.02
N THR A 279 -34.13 -8.65 -1.96
CA THR A 279 -33.63 -9.98 -1.58
C THR A 279 -33.21 -10.85 -2.76
N ILE A 280 -33.25 -10.33 -4.00
CA ILE A 280 -33.01 -11.09 -5.24
C ILE A 280 -31.66 -11.82 -5.23
N LEU A 281 -30.64 -11.27 -4.57
CA LEU A 281 -29.28 -11.83 -4.52
C LEU A 281 -28.98 -12.61 -3.23
N ASP A 282 -29.87 -12.62 -2.23
CA ASP A 282 -29.59 -13.19 -0.89
C ASP A 282 -29.30 -14.70 -0.89
N ASN A 283 -29.76 -15.40 -1.93
CA ASN A 283 -29.63 -16.84 -2.10
C ASN A 283 -28.86 -17.20 -3.38
N MET A 284 -28.10 -16.25 -3.93
CA MET A 284 -27.23 -16.50 -5.07
C MET A 284 -26.21 -17.60 -4.72
N ASP A 285 -26.02 -18.57 -5.62
CA ASP A 285 -24.90 -19.51 -5.52
C ASP A 285 -23.63 -18.81 -6.02
N TRP A 286 -22.97 -18.09 -5.12
CA TRP A 286 -21.76 -17.34 -5.44
C TRP A 286 -20.63 -18.24 -5.96
N LYS A 287 -20.55 -19.50 -5.51
CA LYS A 287 -19.54 -20.43 -6.03
C LYS A 287 -19.79 -20.76 -7.49
N GLN A 288 -21.04 -21.06 -7.84
CA GLN A 288 -21.42 -21.29 -9.22
C GLN A 288 -21.23 -20.03 -10.08
N PHE A 289 -21.64 -18.86 -9.58
CA PHE A 289 -21.49 -17.59 -10.27
C PHE A 289 -20.02 -17.27 -10.58
N ILE A 290 -19.15 -17.38 -9.57
CA ILE A 290 -17.70 -17.16 -9.74
C ILE A 290 -17.13 -18.18 -10.73
N SER A 291 -17.50 -19.46 -10.64
CA SER A 291 -17.08 -20.50 -11.60
C SER A 291 -17.47 -20.17 -13.06
N GLN A 292 -18.66 -19.60 -13.26
CA GLN A 292 -19.10 -19.13 -14.56
C GLN A 292 -18.30 -17.92 -15.06
N MET A 293 -17.98 -16.98 -14.17
CA MET A 293 -17.08 -15.86 -14.52
C MET A 293 -15.71 -16.37 -14.96
N GLU A 294 -15.13 -17.35 -14.26
CA GLU A 294 -13.83 -17.90 -14.65
C GLU A 294 -13.89 -18.51 -16.06
N THR A 295 -14.95 -19.27 -16.33
CA THR A 295 -15.16 -19.91 -17.65
C THR A 295 -15.37 -18.87 -18.75
N LYS A 296 -16.06 -17.76 -18.43
CA LYS A 296 -16.42 -16.71 -19.39
C LYS A 296 -15.23 -15.83 -19.77
N TYR A 297 -14.39 -15.46 -18.79
CA TYR A 297 -13.36 -14.44 -18.97
C TYR A 297 -11.93 -14.98 -19.08
N ARG A 298 -11.67 -16.24 -18.73
CA ARG A 298 -10.30 -16.77 -18.64
C ARG A 298 -10.04 -17.83 -19.71
N SER A 299 -9.14 -17.53 -20.64
CA SER A 299 -8.71 -18.46 -21.69
C SER A 299 -7.51 -19.28 -21.24
N ASN A 300 -7.67 -20.59 -21.02
CA ASN A 300 -6.59 -21.58 -20.76
C ASN A 300 -5.71 -21.28 -19.51
N THR A 301 -6.01 -21.96 -18.40
CA THR A 301 -5.60 -21.69 -17.00
C THR A 301 -4.11 -21.92 -16.65
N THR A 302 -3.19 -21.85 -17.60
CA THR A 302 -1.79 -22.17 -17.32
C THR A 302 -1.10 -21.03 -16.57
N LEU A 303 -0.91 -21.22 -15.26
CA LEU A 303 -0.03 -20.38 -14.45
C LEU A 303 1.43 -20.75 -14.72
N THR A 304 2.25 -19.80 -15.17
CA THR A 304 3.70 -19.95 -15.30
C THR A 304 4.45 -18.90 -14.50
N VAL A 305 5.68 -19.22 -14.11
CA VAL A 305 6.59 -18.34 -13.38
C VAL A 305 7.95 -18.42 -14.07
N ASP A 306 8.60 -17.28 -14.29
CA ASP A 306 9.90 -17.20 -14.97
C ASP A 306 11.09 -17.69 -14.11
N THR A 307 10.81 -18.03 -12.85
CA THR A 307 11.77 -18.41 -11.83
C THR A 307 11.47 -19.83 -11.33
N THR A 308 12.49 -20.68 -11.33
CA THR A 308 12.39 -22.08 -10.86
C THR A 308 13.07 -22.31 -9.51
N ALA A 309 13.98 -21.43 -9.10
CA ALA A 309 14.59 -21.35 -7.77
C ALA A 309 15.32 -20.00 -7.65
N TYR A 310 15.45 -19.47 -6.44
CA TYR A 310 16.22 -18.25 -6.19
C TYR A 310 17.08 -18.34 -4.92
N THR A 311 18.24 -17.69 -4.93
CA THR A 311 19.11 -17.59 -3.75
C THR A 311 19.58 -16.15 -3.62
N CYS A 312 19.29 -15.53 -2.48
CA CYS A 312 19.64 -14.14 -2.22
C CYS A 312 20.31 -13.96 -0.87
N ARG A 313 20.69 -12.72 -0.56
CA ARG A 313 21.12 -12.32 0.78
C ARG A 313 19.97 -11.68 1.52
N LYS A 314 20.08 -11.64 2.84
CA LYS A 314 19.22 -10.77 3.66
C LYS A 314 19.26 -9.32 3.14
N GLY A 315 18.09 -8.71 3.01
CA GLY A 315 17.84 -7.35 2.49
C GLY A 315 17.96 -7.21 0.97
N SER A 316 18.19 -8.29 0.22
CA SER A 316 18.21 -8.23 -1.24
C SER A 316 16.81 -8.38 -1.80
N THR A 317 16.50 -7.57 -2.80
CA THR A 317 15.25 -7.64 -3.57
C THR A 317 15.46 -8.30 -4.94
N TYR A 318 14.44 -8.99 -5.43
CA TYR A 318 14.39 -9.59 -6.76
C TYR A 318 12.99 -9.49 -7.33
N VAL A 319 12.88 -9.21 -8.62
CA VAL A 319 11.58 -9.16 -9.30
C VAL A 319 11.42 -10.40 -10.17
N PHE A 320 10.35 -11.16 -9.95
CA PHE A 320 9.97 -12.30 -10.80
C PHE A 320 8.64 -12.02 -11.50
N LYS A 321 8.47 -12.62 -12.68
CA LYS A 321 7.23 -12.53 -13.46
C LYS A 321 6.42 -13.82 -13.31
N ALA A 322 5.15 -13.67 -12.96
CA ALA A 322 4.14 -14.70 -13.17
C ALA A 322 3.27 -14.34 -14.38
N GLN A 323 2.85 -15.36 -15.13
CA GLN A 323 1.89 -15.23 -16.22
C GLN A 323 0.70 -16.13 -15.93
N ALA A 324 -0.48 -15.54 -15.86
CA ALA A 324 -1.76 -16.21 -15.71
C ALA A 324 -2.68 -15.88 -16.91
N SER A 325 -3.90 -16.40 -16.87
CA SER A 325 -4.94 -15.94 -17.79
C SER A 325 -5.22 -14.45 -17.57
N PRO A 326 -5.61 -13.70 -18.62
CA PRO A 326 -6.19 -12.38 -18.45
C PRO A 326 -7.33 -12.41 -17.42
N ASN A 327 -7.52 -11.29 -16.71
CA ASN A 327 -8.67 -11.10 -15.81
C ASN A 327 -8.70 -12.07 -14.61
N GLN A 328 -7.56 -12.65 -14.25
CA GLN A 328 -7.41 -13.58 -13.14
C GLN A 328 -6.65 -12.94 -11.99
N VAL A 329 -7.16 -13.02 -10.76
CA VAL A 329 -6.42 -12.56 -9.58
C VAL A 329 -5.30 -13.54 -9.28
N VAL A 330 -4.09 -13.01 -9.12
CA VAL A 330 -2.88 -13.75 -8.74
C VAL A 330 -2.26 -13.13 -7.51
N VAL A 331 -1.97 -13.96 -6.52
CA VAL A 331 -1.27 -13.58 -5.29
C VAL A 331 0.04 -14.37 -5.21
N ALA A 332 1.03 -13.78 -4.55
CA ALA A 332 2.28 -14.46 -4.26
C ALA A 332 2.71 -14.20 -2.82
N ARG A 333 3.33 -15.20 -2.18
CA ARG A 333 3.79 -15.12 -0.79
C ARG A 333 4.98 -16.03 -0.53
N ALA A 334 5.72 -15.77 0.53
CA ALA A 334 6.58 -16.78 1.13
C ALA A 334 5.75 -17.73 2.01
N ALA A 335 6.06 -19.02 1.97
CA ALA A 335 5.48 -20.01 2.89
C ALA A 335 5.90 -19.75 4.35
N ASP A 336 7.04 -19.09 4.55
CA ASP A 336 7.50 -18.56 5.84
C ASP A 336 7.81 -17.06 5.68
N SER A 337 6.87 -16.23 6.14
CA SER A 337 6.97 -14.77 6.09
C SER A 337 8.07 -14.18 6.96
N LYS A 338 8.70 -14.97 7.86
CA LYS A 338 9.89 -14.53 8.60
C LYS A 338 11.14 -14.57 7.74
N ILE A 339 11.18 -15.47 6.75
CA ILE A 339 12.34 -15.68 5.88
C ILE A 339 12.30 -14.70 4.70
N ALA A 340 11.13 -14.47 4.12
CA ALA A 340 10.98 -13.58 2.97
C ALA A 340 9.60 -12.93 2.90
N GLU A 341 9.53 -11.82 2.19
CA GLU A 341 8.29 -11.11 1.85
C GLU A 341 8.15 -11.01 0.34
N VAL A 342 6.91 -10.98 -0.13
CA VAL A 342 6.58 -10.84 -1.55
C VAL A 342 5.50 -9.78 -1.70
N GLU A 343 5.78 -8.77 -2.53
CA GLU A 343 4.89 -7.65 -2.80
C GLU A 343 4.54 -7.59 -4.28
N LEU A 344 3.28 -7.31 -4.60
CA LEU A 344 2.86 -7.05 -5.98
C LEU A 344 3.30 -5.64 -6.40
N LEU A 345 4.19 -5.55 -7.39
CA LEU A 345 4.59 -4.26 -7.97
C LEU A 345 3.62 -3.80 -9.05
N ARG A 346 3.20 -4.73 -9.91
CA ARG A 346 2.41 -4.40 -11.10
C ARG A 346 1.65 -5.62 -11.59
N ALA A 347 0.41 -5.40 -12.03
CA ALA A 347 -0.35 -6.37 -12.79
C ALA A 347 -0.88 -5.72 -14.08
N ASP A 348 -0.70 -6.40 -15.20
CA ASP A 348 -1.17 -5.96 -16.50
C ASP A 348 -2.44 -6.73 -16.89
N THR A 349 -3.25 -6.15 -17.78
CA THR A 349 -4.52 -6.75 -18.25
C THR A 349 -4.31 -8.03 -19.08
N ASP A 350 -3.10 -8.29 -19.55
CA ASP A 350 -2.75 -9.50 -20.30
C ASP A 350 -2.45 -10.71 -19.41
N GLY A 351 -2.59 -10.57 -18.08
CA GLY A 351 -2.29 -11.61 -17.10
C GLY A 351 -0.83 -11.67 -16.66
N SER A 352 -0.01 -10.66 -17.01
CA SER A 352 1.35 -10.50 -16.49
C SER A 352 1.33 -9.89 -15.09
N TYR A 353 1.98 -10.56 -14.13
CA TYR A 353 2.17 -10.08 -12.76
C TYR A 353 3.66 -9.99 -12.44
N TYR A 354 4.05 -8.88 -11.83
CA TYR A 354 5.42 -8.60 -11.42
C TYR A 354 5.47 -8.48 -9.90
N PHE A 355 6.17 -9.41 -9.26
CA PHE A 355 6.29 -9.46 -7.82
C PHE A 355 7.71 -9.14 -7.40
N GLN A 356 7.86 -8.26 -6.41
CA GLN A 356 9.11 -8.05 -5.70
C GLN A 356 9.20 -9.05 -4.55
N LEU A 357 10.32 -9.74 -4.45
CA LEU A 357 10.66 -10.65 -3.38
C LEU A 357 11.81 -10.04 -2.59
N GLU A 358 11.69 -9.97 -1.26
CA GLU A 358 12.77 -9.57 -0.35
C GLU A 358 13.14 -10.70 0.60
N GLY A 359 14.43 -10.98 0.76
CA GLY A 359 14.92 -11.90 1.78
C GLY A 359 15.07 -11.20 3.14
N LEU A 360 14.29 -11.59 4.15
CA LEU A 360 14.25 -10.95 5.46
C LEU A 360 15.17 -11.59 6.50
N GLN A 361 15.28 -12.93 6.48
CA GLN A 361 16.05 -13.69 7.45
C GLN A 361 16.73 -14.88 6.77
N GLU A 362 17.93 -15.22 7.25
CA GLU A 362 18.63 -16.43 6.81
C GLU A 362 17.77 -17.69 7.01
N GLY A 363 17.67 -18.50 5.96
CA GLY A 363 16.85 -19.70 5.93
C GLY A 363 16.43 -20.08 4.51
N SER A 364 15.57 -21.10 4.41
CA SER A 364 14.94 -21.50 3.16
C SER A 364 13.43 -21.52 3.31
N THR A 365 12.72 -21.06 2.29
CA THR A 365 11.26 -21.07 2.21
C THR A 365 10.83 -21.30 0.77
N ASP A 366 9.59 -21.71 0.54
CA ASP A 366 9.02 -21.73 -0.81
C ASP A 366 8.29 -20.43 -1.08
N ILE A 367 8.40 -19.93 -2.30
CA ILE A 367 7.55 -18.85 -2.81
C ILE A 367 6.37 -19.47 -3.51
N GLU A 368 5.17 -19.22 -3.01
CA GLU A 368 3.92 -19.74 -3.53
C GLU A 368 3.23 -18.66 -4.36
N ILE A 369 2.88 -18.97 -5.60
CA ILE A 369 2.06 -18.14 -6.48
C ILE A 369 0.73 -18.87 -6.65
N ILE A 370 -0.37 -18.20 -6.33
CA ILE A 370 -1.71 -18.79 -6.23
C ILE A 370 -2.67 -17.92 -7.02
N THR A 371 -3.50 -18.54 -7.86
CA THR A 371 -4.61 -17.85 -8.52
C THR A 371 -5.90 -17.98 -7.70
N GLU A 372 -6.90 -17.11 -7.93
CA GLU A 372 -8.21 -17.21 -7.24
C GLU A 372 -8.93 -18.56 -7.38
N SER A 373 -8.68 -19.31 -8.47
CA SER A 373 -9.25 -20.66 -8.69
C SER A 373 -8.53 -21.76 -7.89
N GLY A 374 -7.52 -21.40 -7.08
CA GLY A 374 -6.71 -22.32 -6.29
C GLY A 374 -5.55 -22.99 -7.05
N THR A 375 -5.38 -22.71 -8.36
CA THR A 375 -4.19 -23.16 -9.10
C THR A 375 -2.95 -22.51 -8.49
N SER A 376 -1.90 -23.29 -8.24
CA SER A 376 -0.66 -22.79 -7.64
C SER A 376 0.62 -23.30 -8.30
N LYS A 377 1.67 -22.48 -8.19
CA LYS A 377 3.05 -22.79 -8.53
C LYS A 377 3.94 -22.44 -7.34
N LYS A 378 5.06 -23.15 -7.20
CA LYS A 378 6.04 -22.87 -6.17
C LYS A 378 7.45 -22.93 -6.72
N PHE A 379 8.34 -22.10 -6.17
CA PHE A 379 9.78 -22.24 -6.36
C PHE A 379 10.51 -22.04 -5.02
N PRO A 380 11.61 -22.77 -4.76
CA PRO A 380 12.37 -22.62 -3.54
C PRO A 380 13.18 -21.32 -3.53
N LEU A 381 13.19 -20.66 -2.38
CA LEU A 381 14.05 -19.54 -2.03
C LEU A 381 15.03 -19.97 -0.93
N THR A 382 16.31 -19.62 -1.08
CA THR A 382 17.29 -19.65 0.00
C THR A 382 17.84 -18.26 0.26
N VAL A 383 17.58 -17.73 1.45
CA VAL A 383 18.17 -16.49 1.94
C VAL A 383 19.42 -16.86 2.73
N LYS A 384 20.59 -16.44 2.23
CA LYS A 384 21.86 -16.64 2.92
C LYS A 384 22.11 -15.48 3.89
N GLY A 385 22.74 -15.80 5.02
CA GLY A 385 23.32 -14.81 5.94
C GLY A 385 24.54 -14.09 5.33
N GLU A 386 25.36 -13.45 6.18
CA GLU A 386 26.64 -12.84 5.78
C GLU A 386 27.48 -13.86 5.00
N LEU A 387 27.73 -13.58 3.70
CA LEU A 387 28.51 -14.46 2.82
C LEU A 387 29.94 -14.65 3.30
N TYR A 388 30.46 -13.70 4.08
CA TYR A 388 31.80 -13.73 4.62
C TYR A 388 31.75 -13.46 6.12
N GLN A 389 32.29 -14.38 6.89
CA GLN A 389 32.50 -14.18 8.31
C GLN A 389 33.97 -13.87 8.58
N SER A 390 34.25 -12.68 9.12
CA SER A 390 35.58 -12.37 9.62
C SER A 390 35.85 -13.01 10.98
N ASP A 391 37.06 -13.52 11.17
CA ASP A 391 37.57 -13.92 12.49
C ASP A 391 38.00 -12.72 13.36
N THR A 392 37.90 -11.51 12.81
CA THR A 392 38.26 -10.25 13.45
C THR A 392 37.04 -9.34 13.49
N SER A 393 36.75 -8.73 14.63
CA SER A 393 35.62 -7.82 14.81
C SER A 393 36.01 -6.60 15.65
N GLY A 394 35.19 -5.55 15.60
CA GLY A 394 35.40 -4.35 16.42
C GLY A 394 36.52 -3.42 15.92
N GLN A 395 37.39 -2.98 16.82
CA GLN A 395 38.50 -2.06 16.53
C GLN A 395 39.85 -2.72 16.83
N LEU A 396 40.69 -2.83 15.80
CA LEU A 396 42.07 -3.29 15.87
C LEU A 396 43.01 -2.07 15.95
N THR A 397 44.04 -2.12 16.79
CA THR A 397 45.10 -1.10 16.82
C THR A 397 46.39 -1.65 16.24
N LEU A 398 47.00 -0.94 15.28
CA LEU A 398 48.28 -1.31 14.67
C LEU A 398 49.30 -0.19 14.84
N HIS A 399 50.57 -0.54 15.06
CA HIS A 399 51.67 0.42 14.99
C HIS A 399 52.10 0.66 13.52
N PRO A 400 52.70 1.81 13.19
CA PRO A 400 53.21 2.06 11.84
C PRO A 400 54.14 0.94 11.35
N GLY A 401 53.90 0.44 10.13
CA GLY A 401 54.65 -0.67 9.53
C GLY A 401 54.23 -2.06 10.01
N GLN A 402 53.31 -2.17 10.96
CA GLN A 402 52.81 -3.47 11.44
C GLN A 402 51.81 -4.07 10.45
N THR A 403 51.92 -5.38 10.25
CA THR A 403 50.98 -6.19 9.46
C THR A 403 50.20 -7.13 10.37
N TYR A 404 48.89 -7.20 10.18
CA TYR A 404 47.98 -8.14 10.82
C TYR A 404 47.28 -8.99 9.77
N TYR A 405 47.10 -10.29 10.04
CA TYR A 405 46.40 -11.21 9.15
C TYR A 405 45.04 -11.53 9.74
N PHE A 406 43.99 -11.41 8.93
CA PHE A 406 42.64 -11.83 9.29
C PHE A 406 42.08 -12.79 8.25
N LYS A 407 41.17 -13.65 8.68
CA LYS A 407 40.50 -14.64 7.85
C LYS A 407 39.08 -14.19 7.52
N LEU A 408 38.69 -14.32 6.26
CA LEU A 408 37.30 -14.29 5.81
C LEU A 408 36.88 -15.70 5.41
N THR A 409 35.91 -16.26 6.14
CA THR A 409 35.32 -17.56 5.83
C THR A 409 34.10 -17.34 4.95
N TYR A 410 34.10 -17.94 3.76
CA TYR A 410 32.98 -17.92 2.83
C TYR A 410 31.94 -18.96 3.24
N ASN A 411 30.73 -18.48 3.47
CA ASN A 411 29.58 -19.29 3.90
C ASN A 411 28.65 -19.64 2.74
N GLY A 412 28.95 -19.19 1.52
CA GLY A 412 28.17 -19.57 0.34
C GLY A 412 28.44 -21.01 -0.09
N GLY A 413 27.43 -21.70 -0.60
CA GLY A 413 27.61 -22.99 -1.26
C GLY A 413 28.49 -22.90 -2.51
N GLY A 414 29.27 -23.95 -2.78
CA GLY A 414 30.17 -24.04 -3.94
C GLY A 414 31.61 -23.61 -3.63
N SER A 415 32.34 -23.22 -4.68
CA SER A 415 33.74 -22.76 -4.56
C SER A 415 33.82 -21.37 -3.92
N LEU A 416 34.92 -21.09 -3.21
CA LEU A 416 35.21 -19.77 -2.64
C LEU A 416 35.15 -18.67 -3.71
N ILE A 417 34.22 -17.73 -3.55
CA ILE A 417 34.23 -16.45 -4.26
C ILE A 417 35.11 -15.50 -3.45
N LEU A 418 36.08 -14.84 -4.09
CA LEU A 418 36.97 -13.91 -3.40
C LEU A 418 36.32 -12.53 -3.26
N PRO A 419 36.14 -11.99 -2.04
CA PRO A 419 35.61 -10.64 -1.88
C PRO A 419 36.70 -9.62 -2.23
N HIS A 420 36.33 -8.52 -2.88
CA HIS A 420 37.15 -7.33 -2.95
C HIS A 420 37.24 -6.70 -1.57
N VAL A 421 38.44 -6.74 -0.98
CA VAL A 421 38.71 -6.10 0.29
C VAL A 421 39.35 -4.73 0.06
N ARG A 422 38.77 -3.68 0.64
CA ARG A 422 39.23 -2.28 0.48
C ARG A 422 39.31 -1.55 1.82
N THR A 423 40.13 -0.50 1.84
CA THR A 423 40.30 0.42 2.98
C THR A 423 39.95 1.85 2.55
N GLY A 424 39.38 2.65 3.45
CA GLY A 424 38.71 3.90 3.10
C GLY A 424 39.60 5.14 2.89
N ASN A 425 40.88 5.14 3.26
CA ASN A 425 41.67 6.38 3.34
C ASN A 425 43.20 6.21 3.08
N GLY A 426 43.67 5.04 2.65
CA GLY A 426 45.09 4.79 2.32
C GLY A 426 46.07 4.74 3.51
N ALA A 427 45.63 5.03 4.74
CA ALA A 427 46.44 4.88 5.96
C ALA A 427 46.75 3.41 6.28
N VAL A 428 45.93 2.51 5.74
CA VAL A 428 46.01 1.07 5.92
C VAL A 428 45.89 0.43 4.54
N GLY A 429 46.86 -0.39 4.17
CA GLY A 429 46.82 -1.22 2.97
C GLY A 429 46.20 -2.58 3.25
N VAL A 430 45.57 -3.20 2.26
CA VAL A 430 45.06 -4.58 2.36
C VAL A 430 45.45 -5.40 1.12
N GLN A 431 45.90 -6.63 1.35
CA GLN A 431 46.32 -7.54 0.28
C GLN A 431 45.86 -8.97 0.58
N LEU A 432 45.43 -9.70 -0.45
CA LEU A 432 45.16 -11.13 -0.34
C LEU A 432 46.48 -11.90 -0.11
N ALA A 433 46.58 -12.62 1.00
CA ALA A 433 47.76 -13.39 1.38
C ALA A 433 47.64 -14.88 1.01
N LYS A 434 46.47 -15.50 1.21
CA LYS A 434 46.25 -16.93 0.94
C LYS A 434 44.77 -17.25 0.71
N THR A 435 44.51 -18.30 -0.05
CA THR A 435 43.21 -18.99 -0.12
C THR A 435 43.35 -20.46 0.26
N SER A 436 42.32 -21.03 0.87
CA SER A 436 42.27 -22.46 1.18
C SER A 436 40.84 -22.91 1.46
N GLY A 437 40.35 -23.92 0.76
CA GLY A 437 38.97 -24.41 0.90
C GLY A 437 37.97 -23.27 0.72
N ASN A 438 37.15 -23.02 1.74
CA ASN A 438 36.15 -21.96 1.76
C ASN A 438 36.62 -20.67 2.46
N TYR A 439 37.93 -20.41 2.63
CA TYR A 439 38.38 -19.15 3.26
C TYR A 439 39.53 -18.47 2.53
N ALA A 440 39.64 -17.16 2.75
CA ALA A 440 40.74 -16.31 2.32
C ALA A 440 41.38 -15.59 3.52
N ILE A 441 42.69 -15.46 3.52
CA ILE A 441 43.46 -14.69 4.51
C ILE A 441 43.93 -13.40 3.84
N TYR A 442 43.70 -12.28 4.48
CA TYR A 442 44.13 -10.96 4.05
C TYR A 442 45.14 -10.37 5.03
N ALA A 443 46.18 -9.75 4.49
CA ALA A 443 47.14 -8.96 5.24
C ALA A 443 46.69 -7.50 5.25
N VAL A 444 46.63 -6.90 6.44
CA VAL A 444 46.32 -5.49 6.66
C VAL A 444 47.55 -4.83 7.23
N THR A 445 48.08 -3.83 6.54
CA THR A 445 49.35 -3.19 6.90
C THR A 445 49.15 -1.71 7.16
N ALA A 446 49.54 -1.23 8.33
CA ALA A 446 49.57 0.19 8.63
C ALA A 446 50.71 0.87 7.84
N ALA A 447 50.41 1.93 7.11
CA ALA A 447 51.43 2.69 6.39
C ALA A 447 52.46 3.26 7.39
N ALA A 448 53.73 3.28 7.01
CA ALA A 448 54.83 3.70 7.89
C ALA A 448 54.69 5.13 8.45
N ASN A 449 53.91 5.98 7.78
CA ASN A 449 53.72 7.39 8.14
C ASN A 449 52.28 7.70 8.64
N ALA A 450 51.43 6.69 8.83
CA ALA A 450 50.06 6.91 9.29
C ALA A 450 50.00 7.02 10.82
N THR A 451 49.21 7.95 11.36
CA THR A 451 48.93 8.09 12.80
C THR A 451 47.48 8.54 13.02
N GLY A 452 46.87 8.11 14.13
CA GLY A 452 45.58 8.61 14.64
C GLY A 452 44.34 8.35 13.77
N THR A 453 44.48 7.67 12.63
CA THR A 453 43.41 7.53 11.63
C THR A 453 42.67 6.20 11.80
N GLN A 454 41.35 6.25 11.98
CA GLN A 454 40.48 5.07 11.95
C GLN A 454 40.06 4.74 10.52
N THR A 455 40.25 3.49 10.11
CA THR A 455 40.00 3.02 8.75
C THR A 455 39.17 1.75 8.79
N TYR A 456 38.03 1.72 8.10
CA TYR A 456 37.21 0.52 7.99
C TYR A 456 37.76 -0.40 6.91
N VAL A 457 37.77 -1.70 7.21
CA VAL A 457 38.05 -2.78 6.26
C VAL A 457 36.71 -3.31 5.77
N TYR A 458 36.48 -3.23 4.47
CA TYR A 458 35.24 -3.69 3.84
C TYR A 458 35.50 -4.94 3.02
N ALA A 459 34.55 -5.87 2.98
CA ALA A 459 34.55 -7.00 2.06
C ALA A 459 33.38 -6.85 1.07
N THR A 460 33.66 -6.99 -0.22
CA THR A 460 32.70 -6.73 -1.30
C THR A 460 32.67 -7.90 -2.27
N PRO A 461 31.61 -8.70 -2.35
CA PRO A 461 31.59 -9.82 -3.29
C PRO A 461 31.23 -9.27 -4.67
N ASP A 462 32.09 -9.47 -5.67
CA ASP A 462 31.94 -9.11 -7.09
C ASP A 462 31.04 -7.88 -7.36
N GLY A 463 31.45 -6.70 -6.88
CA GLY A 463 30.80 -5.44 -7.22
C GLY A 463 29.55 -5.07 -6.40
N GLY A 464 29.23 -5.81 -5.33
CA GLY A 464 28.14 -5.48 -4.40
C GLY A 464 28.40 -4.27 -3.49
N VAL A 465 27.50 -4.02 -2.53
CA VAL A 465 27.65 -2.96 -1.53
C VAL A 465 28.75 -3.34 -0.51
N PRO A 466 29.70 -2.44 -0.17
CA PRO A 466 30.76 -2.70 0.81
C PRO A 466 30.20 -3.02 2.21
N VAL A 467 30.53 -4.18 2.77
CA VAL A 467 30.14 -4.55 4.15
C VAL A 467 31.34 -4.36 5.10
N PRO A 468 31.24 -3.47 6.10
CA PRO A 468 32.33 -3.25 7.06
C PRO A 468 32.53 -4.50 7.94
N GLN A 469 33.77 -4.97 8.03
CA GLN A 469 34.13 -6.14 8.83
C GLN A 469 34.63 -5.72 10.22
N PHE A 470 35.57 -4.77 10.25
CA PHE A 470 36.14 -4.18 11.45
C PHE A 470 36.79 -2.84 11.09
N SER A 471 37.28 -2.12 12.09
CA SER A 471 38.05 -0.90 11.90
C SER A 471 39.47 -1.04 12.43
N VAL A 472 40.43 -0.36 11.81
CA VAL A 472 41.82 -0.29 12.22
C VAL A 472 42.15 1.14 12.63
N LYS A 473 42.72 1.31 13.81
CA LYS A 473 43.33 2.56 14.26
C LYS A 473 44.85 2.41 14.20
N VAL A 474 45.54 3.33 13.52
CA VAL A 474 47.00 3.38 13.59
C VAL A 474 47.40 4.17 14.84
N ALA A 475 48.20 3.55 15.70
CA ALA A 475 48.59 4.05 17.03
C ALA A 475 49.28 5.41 17.00
#